data_AF-A0A9X4PMD2-F1
#
_entry.id   AF-A0A9X4PMD2-F1
#
_cell.length_a   1.000
_cell.length_b   1.000
_cell.length_c   1.000
_cell.angle_alpha   90.00
_cell.angle_beta   90.00
_cell.angle_gamma   90.00
#
_symmetry.space_group_name_H-M   'P 1'
#
loop_
_entity.id
_entity.type
_entity.pdbx_description
1 polymer ?
#
loop_
_entity_poly.entity_id
_entity_poly.type
_entity_poly.pdbx_seq_one_letter_code
_entity_poly.pdbx_strand_id
1 'polypeptide(L)' 'MKKYVTLIIPLLLSACQQAEQDICDQSCWQEKARQEWKQEYGEFQPNLTPEQEKYIQDWLIKHYSNTDFYNDIGE' A
#
# COMPACT_ATOMS: atom_id res chain seq x y z
N MET A 1 48.43 22.72 -14.58
CA MET A 1 49.36 22.92 -13.45
C MET A 1 48.62 22.62 -12.16
N LYS A 2 49.26 21.85 -11.26
CA LYS A 2 48.84 21.61 -9.86
C LYS A 2 48.49 22.92 -9.15
N LYS A 3 47.73 22.82 -8.04
CA LYS A 3 47.98 23.41 -6.71
C LYS A 3 46.63 23.39 -5.95
N TYR A 4 46.43 22.41 -5.07
CA TYR A 4 46.64 22.46 -3.61
C TYR A 4 45.35 22.85 -2.87
N VAL A 5 44.85 21.96 -2.00
CA VAL A 5 44.89 22.12 -0.52
C VAL A 5 43.78 23.05 -0.05
N THR A 6 42.89 22.78 0.89
CA THR A 6 42.48 21.69 1.78
C THR A 6 41.26 22.29 2.52
N LEU A 7 40.51 21.47 3.28
CA LEU A 7 39.81 21.89 4.52
C LEU A 7 38.57 22.80 4.26
N ILE A 8 37.39 22.62 4.84
CA ILE A 8 37.02 22.18 6.19
C ILE A 8 35.58 21.68 6.08
N ILE A 9 35.32 20.55 6.71
CA ILE A 9 34.00 19.96 6.94
C ILE A 9 33.21 20.85 7.93
N PRO A 10 32.04 21.39 7.59
CA PRO A 10 31.02 21.75 8.57
C PRO A 10 29.94 20.66 8.60
N LEU A 11 30.27 19.46 9.10
CA LEU A 11 29.32 18.34 9.31
C LEU A 11 28.40 18.54 10.52
N LEU A 12 28.22 19.77 11.02
CA LEU A 12 27.50 20.02 12.27
C LEU A 12 26.16 20.76 12.10
N LEU A 13 25.69 20.97 10.87
CA LEU A 13 24.39 21.61 10.61
C LEU A 13 23.31 20.68 10.05
N SER A 14 23.64 19.44 9.62
CA SER A 14 22.62 18.52 9.11
C SER A 14 21.83 17.74 10.18
N ALA A 15 22.21 17.84 11.46
CA ALA A 15 21.50 17.14 12.54
C ALA A 15 20.15 17.80 12.93
N CYS A 16 19.82 18.95 12.35
CA CYS A 16 18.55 19.66 12.56
C CYS A 16 17.80 19.86 11.24
N GLN A 17 17.70 18.85 10.37
CA GLN A 17 16.84 18.93 9.17
C GLN A 17 15.85 17.77 9.03
N GLN A 18 15.81 16.83 9.98
CA GLN A 18 14.84 15.72 9.95
C GLN A 18 13.53 16.06 10.69
N ALA A 19 13.16 17.33 10.70
CA ALA A 19 11.85 17.79 11.14
C ALA A 19 11.06 18.44 9.98
N GLU A 20 11.34 18.05 8.73
CA GLU A 20 10.29 18.07 7.72
C GLU A 20 9.36 16.89 8.03
N GLN A 21 8.38 17.15 8.90
CA GLN A 21 7.20 16.30 9.03
C GLN A 21 6.66 16.02 7.62
N ASP A 22 6.47 14.74 7.30
CA ASP A 22 5.76 14.21 6.13
C ASP A 22 4.50 15.06 5.83
N ILE A 23 4.61 16.11 5.02
CA ILE A 23 3.46 16.82 4.45
C ILE A 23 3.04 16.02 3.23
N CYS A 24 2.41 14.88 3.48
CA CYS A 24 1.88 13.98 2.47
C CYS A 24 0.36 14.14 2.46
N ASP A 25 -0.22 14.41 1.28
CA ASP A 25 -1.68 14.47 1.11
C ASP A 25 -2.31 13.06 1.13
N GLN A 26 -3.63 12.97 1.09
CA GLN A 26 -4.34 11.69 1.15
C GLN A 26 -3.90 10.71 0.04
N SER A 27 -3.60 11.20 -1.16
CA SER A 27 -3.21 10.36 -2.29
C SER A 27 -1.81 9.78 -2.10
N CYS A 28 -0.90 10.58 -1.55
CA CYS A 28 0.44 10.16 -1.20
C CYS A 28 0.43 9.07 -0.09
N TRP A 29 -0.43 9.21 0.93
CA TRP A 29 -0.57 8.18 1.97
C TRP A 29 -1.15 6.88 1.44
N GLN A 30 -2.13 6.97 0.53
CA GLN A 30 -2.71 5.80 -0.12
C GLN A 30 -1.67 5.04 -0.96
N GLU A 31 -0.81 5.77 -1.68
CA GLU A 31 0.27 5.14 -2.44
C GLU A 31 1.30 4.48 -1.51
N LYS A 32 1.72 5.15 -0.44
CA LYS A 32 2.66 4.59 0.55
C LYS A 32 2.11 3.29 1.16
N ALA A 33 0.87 3.30 1.62
CA ALA A 33 0.22 2.11 2.16
C ALA A 33 0.12 0.97 1.13
N ARG A 34 -0.16 1.29 -0.15
CA ARG A 34 -0.18 0.30 -1.22
C ARG A 34 1.19 -0.33 -1.43
N GLN A 35 2.26 0.46 -1.41
CA GLN A 35 3.63 -0.05 -1.56
C GLN A 35 4.05 -0.93 -0.38
N GLU A 36 3.73 -0.51 0.86
CA GLU A 36 4.01 -1.29 2.07
C GLU A 36 3.27 -2.64 2.04
N TRP A 37 1.97 -2.62 1.73
CA TRP A 37 1.19 -3.85 1.56
C TRP A 37 1.78 -4.76 0.48
N LYS A 38 2.15 -4.19 -0.67
CA LYS A 38 2.71 -4.94 -1.78
C LYS A 38 4.03 -5.62 -1.42
N GLN A 39 4.87 -4.98 -0.62
CA GLN A 39 6.12 -5.56 -0.16
C GLN A 39 5.89 -6.74 0.79
N GLU A 40 4.89 -6.66 1.66
CA GLU A 40 4.62 -7.69 2.67
C GLU A 40 3.77 -8.85 2.13
N TYR A 41 2.77 -8.55 1.31
CA TYR A 41 1.73 -9.50 0.89
C TYR A 41 1.70 -9.76 -0.63
N GLY A 42 2.51 -9.05 -1.42
CA GLY A 42 2.49 -9.11 -2.87
C GLY A 42 1.42 -8.19 -3.50
N GLU A 43 1.31 -8.24 -4.83
CA GLU A 43 0.36 -7.40 -5.57
C GLU A 43 -1.08 -7.59 -5.07
N PHE A 44 -1.80 -6.48 -4.90
CA PHE A 44 -3.23 -6.53 -4.65
C PHE A 44 -3.90 -7.21 -5.85
N GLN A 45 -4.75 -8.20 -5.61
CA GLN A 45 -5.46 -8.86 -6.70
C GLN A 45 -6.37 -7.84 -7.39
N PRO A 46 -6.46 -7.85 -8.73
CA PRO A 46 -7.39 -6.97 -9.42
C PRO A 46 -8.81 -7.21 -8.89
N ASN A 47 -9.62 -6.16 -8.88
CA ASN A 47 -11.05 -6.30 -8.59
C ASN A 47 -11.64 -7.38 -9.50
N LEU A 48 -12.44 -8.26 -8.93
CA LEU A 48 -13.14 -9.30 -9.68
C LEU A 48 -14.09 -8.63 -10.68
N THR A 49 -14.25 -9.23 -11.86
CA THR A 49 -15.37 -8.85 -12.73
C THR A 49 -16.68 -9.31 -12.07
N PRO A 50 -17.83 -8.68 -12.37
CA PRO A 50 -19.12 -9.12 -11.85
C PRO A 50 -19.40 -10.60 -12.13
N GLU A 51 -18.95 -11.14 -13.27
CA GLU A 51 -19.10 -12.54 -13.63
C GLU A 51 -18.22 -13.46 -12.77
N GLN A 52 -17.00 -13.03 -12.47
CA GLN A 52 -16.08 -13.77 -11.59
C GLN A 52 -16.61 -13.81 -10.16
N GLU A 53 -17.11 -12.68 -9.66
CA GLU A 53 -17.72 -12.57 -8.34
C GLU A 53 -18.94 -13.49 -8.22
N LYS A 54 -19.84 -13.46 -9.21
CA LYS A 54 -21.01 -14.36 -9.27
C LYS A 54 -20.60 -15.83 -9.28
N TYR A 55 -19.61 -16.21 -10.10
CA TYR A 55 -19.12 -17.58 -10.16
C TYR A 55 -18.57 -18.06 -8.81
N ILE A 56 -17.77 -17.22 -8.14
CA ILE A 56 -17.19 -17.53 -6.83
C ILE A 56 -18.31 -17.68 -5.80
N GLN A 57 -19.28 -16.78 -5.79
CA GLN A 57 -20.42 -16.84 -4.87
C GLN A 57 -21.23 -18.13 -5.06
N ASP A 58 -21.59 -18.49 -6.31
CA ASP A 58 -22.33 -19.72 -6.62
C ASP A 58 -21.53 -20.98 -6.21
N TRP A 59 -20.21 -20.97 -6.43
CA TRP A 59 -19.34 -22.07 -6.03
C TRP A 59 -19.28 -22.20 -4.49
N LEU A 60 -19.14 -21.09 -3.78
CA LEU A 60 -19.09 -21.08 -2.31
C LEU A 60 -20.40 -21.58 -1.70
N ILE A 61 -21.54 -21.07 -2.18
CA ILE A 61 -22.87 -21.52 -1.79
C ILE A 61 -23.02 -23.04 -1.94
N LYS A 62 -22.53 -23.59 -3.05
CA LYS A 62 -22.62 -25.03 -3.33
C LYS A 62 -21.79 -25.88 -2.37
N HIS A 63 -20.61 -25.40 -1.95
CA HIS A 63 -19.65 -26.21 -1.19
C HIS A 63 -19.65 -25.94 0.31
N TYR A 64 -20.21 -24.81 0.74
CA TYR A 64 -20.31 -24.43 2.15
C TYR A 64 -21.77 -24.11 2.47
N SER A 65 -22.49 -25.11 2.96
CA SER A 65 -23.93 -25.01 3.28
C SER A 65 -24.27 -24.09 4.47
N ASN A 66 -23.26 -23.65 5.22
CA ASN A 66 -23.44 -22.92 6.50
C ASN A 66 -22.99 -21.46 6.42
N THR A 67 -22.93 -20.90 5.21
CA THR A 67 -22.55 -19.50 4.98
C THR A 67 -23.80 -18.61 4.99
N ASP A 68 -23.64 -17.40 5.52
CA ASP A 68 -24.65 -16.34 5.57
C ASP A 68 -24.89 -15.65 4.21
N PHE A 69 -24.29 -16.12 3.11
CA PHE A 69 -24.51 -15.60 1.75
C PHE A 69 -25.99 -15.52 1.34
N TYR A 70 -26.87 -16.27 2.01
CA TYR A 70 -28.31 -16.23 1.78
C TYR A 70 -29.04 -15.08 2.49
N ASN A 71 -28.40 -14.40 3.45
CA ASN A 71 -29.03 -13.33 4.22
C ASN A 71 -29.12 -11.99 3.45
N ASP A 72 -28.30 -11.80 2.41
CA ASP A 72 -28.30 -10.58 1.58
C ASP A 72 -29.28 -10.64 0.38
N ILE A 73 -30.01 -11.76 0.19
CA ILE A 73 -31.00 -11.92 -0.90
C ILE A 73 -32.43 -11.62 -0.42
N GLY A 74 -32.59 -10.99 0.74
CA GLY A 74 -33.89 -10.76 1.37
C GLY A 74 -33.96 -9.54 2.27
N GLU A 75 -33.78 -8.34 1.71
CA GLU A 75 -34.53 -7.12 2.07
C GLU A 75 -34.95 -6.36 0.80
#